data_AF-A0A1X7TYG1-F1
#
_entry.id   AF-A0A1X7TYG1-F1
#
_cell.length_a   1.000
_cell.length_b   1.000
_cell.length_c   1.000
_cell.angle_alpha   90.00
_cell.angle_beta   90.00
_cell.angle_gamma   90.00
#
_symmetry.space_group_name_H-M   'P 1'
#
loop_
_entity.id
_entity.type
_entity.pdbx_description
1 polymer ?
#
loop_
_entity_poly.entity_id
_entity_poly.type
_entity_poly.pdbx_seq_one_letter_code
_entity_poly.pdbx_strand_id
1 'polypeptide(L)'
;MTVTILCPNGPNGATASRICSASSDWESPDVMMCATTDVTNGFIELSKVNITVDNFHSAAFNMSSLVENATRTLADQNIENINVISTVLEAIISVLLKSKSAQLIIETTRYFVLMLNSLMEWPIGVTNVLINNIIQSFEEFIQVVFEQKNFTVIKIAEENILFRAERFAKTNFSGLTILASAFNNGLNFSTSDNLSSLTSFAKVILPKNIKNVTNSENIDVVSTLYKKATFFPVHEEVNSSSSVMTVVGSAVISIIVGGIPDGTELIDPVKIILALNKE
;
A
#
# COMPACT_ATOMS: atom_id res chain seq x y z
N MET A 1 1.01 28.36 26.51
CA MET A 1 1.43 27.63 27.74
C MET A 1 1.71 26.20 27.34
N THR A 2 2.79 25.58 27.84
CA THR A 2 3.08 24.16 27.54
C THR A 2 2.86 23.32 28.80
N VAL A 3 2.16 22.20 28.66
CA VAL A 3 1.96 21.22 29.74
C VAL A 3 2.66 19.93 29.36
N THR A 4 3.29 19.30 30.34
CA THR A 4 4.00 18.03 30.19
C THR A 4 3.40 17.00 31.15
N ILE A 5 3.14 15.79 30.65
CA ILE A 5 2.62 14.66 31.44
C ILE A 5 3.44 13.41 31.16
N LEU A 6 3.46 12.47 32.11
CA LEU A 6 4.10 11.17 31.89
C LEU A 6 3.31 10.34 30.86
N CYS A 7 4.03 9.62 30.00
CA CYS A 7 3.45 8.67 29.06
C CYS A 7 2.90 7.44 29.80
N PRO A 8 1.60 7.12 29.71
CA PRO A 8 1.03 5.99 30.45
C PRO A 8 1.61 4.61 30.08
N ASN A 9 1.94 4.42 28.79
CA ASN A 9 2.45 3.17 28.22
C ASN A 9 3.83 3.33 27.54
N GLY A 10 4.49 4.48 27.76
CA GLY A 10 5.81 4.77 27.20
C GLY A 10 6.93 4.26 28.11
N PRO A 11 8.20 4.48 27.71
CA PRO A 11 9.35 4.15 28.54
C PRO A 11 9.30 4.89 29.89
N ASN A 12 9.95 4.33 30.91
CA ASN A 12 10.00 4.96 32.23
C ASN A 12 10.57 6.38 32.16
N GLY A 13 9.80 7.36 32.63
CA GLY A 13 10.16 8.78 32.62
C GLY A 13 9.92 9.49 31.29
N ALA A 14 9.39 8.80 30.27
CA ALA A 14 8.96 9.44 29.04
C ALA A 14 7.78 10.37 29.30
N THR A 15 7.74 11.48 28.56
CA THR A 15 6.71 12.50 28.71
C THR A 15 6.10 12.87 27.38
N ALA A 16 4.79 13.13 27.39
CA ALA A 16 4.10 13.83 26.32
C ALA A 16 4.01 15.32 26.68
N SER A 17 4.01 16.17 25.67
CA SER A 17 3.78 17.60 25.85
C SER A 17 2.61 18.08 25.00
N ARG A 18 1.93 19.15 25.43
CA ARG A 18 0.85 19.77 24.67
C ARG A 18 0.90 21.28 24.86
N ILE A 19 0.71 22.00 23.76
CA ILE A 19 0.75 23.45 23.74
C ILE A 19 -0.68 23.99 23.74
N CYS A 20 -0.96 24.92 24.65
CA CYS A 20 -2.11 25.80 24.56
C CYS A 20 -1.67 27.05 23.79
N SER A 21 -2.25 27.20 22.60
CA SER A 21 -1.95 28.24 21.63
C SER A 21 -2.44 29.61 22.12
N ALA A 22 -2.06 30.68 21.41
CA ALA A 22 -2.49 32.04 21.74
C ALA A 22 -4.01 32.24 21.62
N SER A 23 -4.71 31.41 20.84
CA SER A 23 -6.18 31.41 20.75
C SER A 23 -6.87 30.69 21.92
N SER A 24 -6.10 30.22 22.92
CA SER A 24 -6.56 29.37 24.02
C SER A 24 -7.03 27.98 23.59
N ASP A 25 -6.73 27.58 22.36
CA ASP A 25 -6.98 26.22 21.86
C ASP A 25 -5.81 25.30 22.23
N TRP A 26 -6.11 24.04 22.50
CA TRP A 26 -5.07 23.04 22.70
C TRP A 26 -4.67 22.40 21.37
N GLU A 27 -3.40 22.59 20.98
CA GLU A 27 -2.80 21.93 19.81
C GLU A 27 -2.75 20.41 19.99
N SER A 28 -2.46 19.65 18.94
CA SER A 28 -2.25 18.20 19.08
C SER A 28 -1.10 17.90 20.05
N PRO A 29 -1.20 16.86 20.88
CA PRO A 29 -0.12 16.51 21.80
C PRO A 29 1.09 15.96 21.03
N ASP A 30 2.28 16.37 21.44
CA ASP A 30 3.53 15.71 21.08
C ASP A 30 3.71 14.48 21.97
N VAL A 31 3.58 13.32 21.36
CA VAL A 31 3.65 12.00 22.01
C VAL A 31 4.83 11.18 21.53
N MET A 32 5.80 11.76 20.80
CA MET A 32 6.86 10.98 20.14
C MET A 32 7.72 10.18 21.13
N MET A 33 7.89 10.66 22.35
CA MET A 33 8.60 9.93 23.40
C MET A 33 7.78 8.80 24.04
N CYS A 34 6.49 8.68 23.73
CA CYS A 34 5.58 7.70 24.33
C CYS A 34 5.50 6.37 23.59
N ALA A 35 6.40 6.10 22.64
CA ALA A 35 6.41 4.85 21.88
C ALA A 35 6.53 3.65 22.84
N THR A 36 5.68 2.64 22.66
CA THR A 36 5.70 1.46 23.51
C THR A 36 7.01 0.71 23.31
N THR A 37 7.62 0.30 24.42
CA THR A 37 8.92 -0.36 24.39
C THR A 37 8.86 -1.67 23.61
N ASP A 38 7.76 -2.42 23.72
CA ASP A 38 7.60 -3.72 23.06
C ASP A 38 7.50 -3.60 21.53
N VAL A 39 6.72 -2.64 21.01
CA VAL A 39 6.55 -2.47 19.55
C VAL A 39 7.83 -1.96 18.92
N THR A 40 8.44 -0.91 19.49
CA THR A 40 9.70 -0.36 18.98
C THR A 40 10.84 -1.38 19.08
N ASN A 41 10.94 -2.15 20.17
CA ASN A 41 11.92 -3.24 20.25
C ASN A 41 11.65 -4.33 19.21
N GLY A 42 10.37 -4.62 18.91
CA GLY A 42 10.01 -5.54 17.83
C GLY A 42 10.57 -5.12 16.47
N PHE A 43 10.46 -3.84 16.11
CA PHE A 43 11.08 -3.31 14.89
C PHE A 43 12.61 -3.35 14.95
N ILE A 44 13.21 -2.99 16.09
CA ILE A 44 14.67 -3.05 16.28
C ILE A 44 15.19 -4.48 16.09
N GLU A 45 14.54 -5.49 16.69
CA GLU A 45 14.95 -6.88 16.53
C GLU A 45 14.74 -7.37 15.09
N LEU A 46 13.62 -7.00 14.45
CA LEU A 46 13.38 -7.31 13.05
C LEU A 46 14.46 -6.73 12.13
N SER A 47 14.92 -5.50 12.38
CA SER A 47 15.98 -4.86 11.56
C SER A 47 17.35 -5.55 11.65
N LYS A 48 17.58 -6.35 12.69
CA LYS A 48 18.81 -7.15 12.88
C LYS A 48 18.73 -8.51 12.19
N VAL A 49 17.54 -8.95 11.77
CA VAL A 49 17.37 -10.26 11.13
C VAL A 49 18.03 -10.24 9.75
N ASN A 50 18.98 -11.13 9.53
CA ASN A 50 19.51 -11.38 8.20
C ASN A 50 18.48 -12.16 7.37
N ILE A 51 17.87 -11.51 6.39
CA ILE A 51 16.79 -12.08 5.59
C ILE A 51 17.35 -13.01 4.50
N THR A 52 16.87 -14.24 4.47
CA THR A 52 17.31 -15.31 3.57
C THR A 52 16.12 -16.07 3.00
N VAL A 53 16.38 -16.97 2.04
CA VAL A 53 15.37 -17.84 1.44
C VAL A 53 14.61 -18.72 2.44
N ASP A 54 15.18 -18.94 3.63
CA ASP A 54 14.59 -19.80 4.65
C ASP A 54 13.67 -19.04 5.63
N ASN A 55 13.86 -17.71 5.77
CA ASN A 55 13.17 -16.93 6.80
C ASN A 55 12.37 -15.72 6.28
N PHE A 56 12.43 -15.41 4.98
CA PHE A 56 11.74 -14.24 4.41
C PHE A 56 10.23 -14.23 4.71
N HIS A 57 9.60 -15.41 4.71
CA HIS A 57 8.16 -15.54 4.95
C HIS A 57 7.80 -15.14 6.39
N SER A 58 8.56 -15.66 7.37
CA SER A 58 8.39 -15.29 8.78
C SER A 58 8.72 -13.82 9.03
N ALA A 59 9.73 -13.29 8.35
CA ALA A 59 10.06 -11.86 8.42
C ALA A 59 8.91 -10.98 7.89
N ALA A 60 8.28 -11.36 6.76
CA ALA A 60 7.11 -10.66 6.22
C ALA A 60 5.91 -10.70 7.17
N PHE A 61 5.63 -11.85 7.78
CA PHE A 61 4.58 -11.99 8.79
C PHE A 61 4.85 -11.09 10.01
N ASN A 62 6.06 -11.15 10.56
CA ASN A 62 6.45 -10.35 11.72
C ASN A 62 6.35 -8.85 11.42
N MET A 63 6.84 -8.42 10.25
CA MET A 63 6.71 -7.04 9.80
C MET A 63 5.25 -6.60 9.75
N SER A 64 4.39 -7.37 9.07
CA SER A 64 2.96 -7.05 8.96
C SER A 64 2.28 -6.95 10.34
N SER A 65 2.58 -7.87 11.25
CA SER A 65 2.04 -7.88 12.61
C SER A 65 2.51 -6.67 13.44
N LEU A 66 3.78 -6.27 13.30
CA LEU A 66 4.31 -5.09 13.98
C LEU A 66 3.65 -3.80 13.46
N VAL A 67 3.45 -3.67 12.15
CA VAL A 67 2.75 -2.50 11.57
C VAL A 67 1.30 -2.42 12.07
N GLU A 68 0.59 -3.55 12.11
CA GLU A 68 -0.77 -3.62 12.66
C GLU A 68 -0.79 -3.21 14.14
N ASN A 69 0.13 -3.73 14.96
CA ASN A 69 0.20 -3.39 16.38
C ASN A 69 0.53 -1.91 16.62
N ALA A 70 1.47 -1.33 15.86
CA ALA A 70 1.80 0.09 15.93
C ALA A 70 0.60 1.00 15.58
N THR A 71 -0.37 0.51 14.81
CA THR A 71 -1.59 1.27 14.49
C THR A 71 -2.42 1.58 15.76
N ARG A 72 -2.21 0.85 16.86
CA ARG A 72 -2.92 1.06 18.14
C ARG A 72 -2.41 2.25 18.95
N THR A 73 -1.17 2.70 18.71
CA THR A 73 -0.54 3.78 19.47
C THR A 73 0.14 4.77 18.52
N LEU A 74 -0.30 6.03 18.53
CA LEU A 74 0.24 7.07 17.65
C LEU A 74 1.77 7.23 17.76
N ALA A 75 2.33 7.09 18.96
CA ALA A 75 3.77 7.20 19.20
C ALA A 75 4.61 6.08 18.56
N ASP A 76 4.01 4.91 18.30
CA ASP A 76 4.66 3.79 17.60
C ASP A 76 4.69 4.00 16.08
N GLN A 77 3.93 4.95 15.57
CA GLN A 77 3.85 5.32 14.16
C GLN A 77 4.87 6.44 13.90
N ASN A 78 6.15 6.11 13.95
CA ASN A 78 7.26 7.05 13.90
C ASN A 78 8.23 6.77 12.75
N ILE A 79 9.17 7.69 12.53
CA ILE A 79 10.11 7.68 11.41
C ILE A 79 11.07 6.48 11.51
N GLU A 80 11.51 6.14 12.72
CA GLU A 80 12.40 5.00 12.97
C GLU A 80 11.75 3.69 12.56
N ASN A 81 10.50 3.47 12.95
CA ASN A 81 9.77 2.24 12.63
C ASN A 81 9.45 2.13 11.13
N ILE A 82 9.08 3.23 10.45
CA ILE A 82 8.85 3.18 9.00
C ILE A 82 10.14 2.98 8.20
N ASN A 83 11.28 3.49 8.67
CA ASN A 83 12.59 3.17 8.09
C ASN A 83 12.86 1.66 8.13
N VAL A 84 12.61 1.01 9.27
CA VAL A 84 12.75 -0.45 9.39
C VAL A 84 11.84 -1.17 8.41
N ILE A 85 10.56 -0.75 8.29
CA ILE A 85 9.60 -1.35 7.36
C ILE A 85 10.14 -1.29 5.92
N SER A 86 10.60 -0.12 5.48
CA SER A 86 11.13 0.05 4.12
C SER A 86 12.34 -0.85 3.86
N THR A 87 13.32 -0.88 4.77
CA THR A 87 14.54 -1.70 4.61
C THR A 87 14.24 -3.20 4.64
N VAL A 88 13.37 -3.64 5.54
CA VAL A 88 13.00 -5.06 5.66
C VAL A 88 12.21 -5.51 4.44
N LEU A 89 11.28 -4.69 3.95
CA LEU A 89 10.54 -4.96 2.72
C LEU A 89 11.47 -5.16 1.53
N GLU A 90 12.41 -4.23 1.30
CA GLU A 90 13.41 -4.31 0.23
C GLU A 90 14.26 -5.59 0.32
N ALA A 91 14.71 -5.93 1.53
CA ALA A 91 15.49 -7.14 1.78
C ALA A 91 14.68 -8.44 1.52
N ILE A 92 13.40 -8.48 1.91
CA ILE A 92 12.51 -9.62 1.60
C ILE A 92 12.35 -9.78 0.09
N ILE A 93 12.12 -8.68 -0.64
CA ILE A 93 11.89 -8.72 -2.09
C ILE A 93 13.13 -9.20 -2.83
N SER A 94 14.31 -8.72 -2.42
CA SER A 94 15.60 -9.15 -2.97
C SER A 94 15.83 -10.66 -2.86
N VAL A 95 15.31 -11.29 -1.80
CA VAL A 95 15.33 -12.75 -1.62
C VAL A 95 14.25 -13.42 -2.46
N LEU A 96 13.05 -12.86 -2.48
CA LEU A 96 11.90 -13.39 -3.22
C LEU A 96 12.14 -13.48 -4.73
N LEU A 97 12.87 -12.53 -5.31
CA LEU A 97 13.31 -12.58 -6.71
C LEU A 97 14.13 -13.83 -7.06
N LYS A 98 14.68 -14.52 -6.07
CA LYS A 98 15.45 -15.76 -6.23
C LYS A 98 14.65 -17.01 -5.84
N SER A 99 13.47 -16.83 -5.23
CA SER A 99 12.64 -17.90 -4.71
C SER A 99 11.79 -18.53 -5.80
N LYS A 100 11.59 -19.85 -5.72
CA LYS A 100 10.71 -20.61 -6.63
C LYS A 100 9.46 -21.15 -5.94
N SER A 101 9.23 -20.78 -4.68
CA SER A 101 8.12 -21.31 -3.89
C SER A 101 6.85 -20.48 -4.09
N ALA A 102 6.02 -20.88 -5.06
CA ALA A 102 4.78 -20.19 -5.38
C ALA A 102 3.84 -20.04 -4.18
N GLN A 103 3.72 -21.07 -3.33
CA GLN A 103 2.85 -21.03 -2.15
C GLN A 103 3.30 -19.94 -1.16
N LEU A 104 4.59 -19.90 -0.83
CA LEU A 104 5.13 -18.89 0.09
C LEU A 104 5.01 -17.48 -0.50
N ILE A 105 5.14 -17.33 -1.82
CA ILE A 105 4.98 -16.04 -2.49
C ILE A 105 3.55 -15.53 -2.36
N ILE A 106 2.55 -16.39 -2.59
CA ILE A 106 1.13 -16.04 -2.45
C ILE A 106 0.81 -15.64 -1.00
N GLU A 107 1.32 -16.37 -0.02
CA GLU A 107 1.11 -16.04 1.39
C GLU A 107 1.82 -14.73 1.77
N THR A 108 3.05 -14.51 1.28
CA THR A 108 3.77 -13.26 1.51
C THR A 108 3.08 -12.06 0.84
N THR A 109 2.42 -12.24 -0.31
CA THR A 109 1.57 -11.19 -0.91
C THR A 109 0.52 -10.70 0.10
N ARG A 110 -0.08 -11.60 0.88
CA ARG A 110 -1.06 -11.22 1.91
C ARG A 110 -0.46 -10.33 2.99
N TYR A 111 0.73 -10.66 3.49
CA TYR A 111 1.39 -9.86 4.52
C TYR A 111 1.77 -8.46 4.02
N PHE A 112 2.20 -8.33 2.77
CA PHE A 112 2.46 -7.02 2.19
C PHE A 112 1.20 -6.17 2.03
N VAL A 113 0.10 -6.77 1.59
CA VAL A 113 -1.19 -6.06 1.46
C VAL A 113 -1.72 -5.64 2.84
N LEU A 114 -1.62 -6.50 3.87
CA LEU A 114 -2.00 -6.17 5.26
C LEU A 114 -1.14 -5.06 5.86
N MET A 115 0.17 -5.10 5.59
CA MET A 115 1.11 -4.05 5.99
C MET A 115 0.73 -2.71 5.35
N LEU A 116 0.49 -2.68 4.03
CA LEU A 116 0.05 -1.47 3.33
C LEU A 116 -1.31 -0.96 3.85
N ASN A 117 -2.26 -1.86 4.09
CA ASN A 117 -3.56 -1.52 4.68
C ASN A 117 -3.42 -0.74 5.99
N SER A 118 -2.50 -1.20 6.85
CA SER A 118 -2.25 -0.62 8.17
C SER A 118 -1.45 0.68 8.08
N LEU A 119 -0.46 0.77 7.18
CA LEU A 119 0.29 2.01 6.95
C LEU A 119 -0.59 3.17 6.47
N MET A 120 -1.69 2.88 5.76
CA MET A 120 -2.65 3.92 5.36
C MET A 120 -3.39 4.57 6.55
N GLU A 121 -3.32 3.99 7.75
CA GLU A 121 -3.82 4.60 8.99
C GLU A 121 -2.79 5.48 9.70
N TRP A 122 -1.51 5.39 9.33
CA TRP A 122 -0.45 6.17 9.99
C TRP A 122 -0.49 7.65 9.56
N PRO A 123 0.03 8.57 10.41
CA PRO A 123 0.16 9.98 10.09
C PRO A 123 0.91 10.22 8.78
N ILE A 124 0.32 11.09 7.97
CA ILE A 124 0.89 11.54 6.68
C ILE A 124 2.33 12.06 6.85
N GLY A 125 2.61 12.79 7.94
CA GLY A 125 3.95 13.32 8.23
C GLY A 125 5.02 12.24 8.43
N VAL A 126 4.62 11.01 8.74
CA VAL A 126 5.51 9.86 8.92
C VAL A 126 5.57 9.04 7.63
N THR A 127 4.42 8.72 7.04
CA THR A 127 4.36 7.91 5.82
C THR A 127 5.02 8.59 4.63
N ASN A 128 4.86 9.91 4.48
CA ASN A 128 5.40 10.67 3.34
C ASN A 128 6.93 10.58 3.21
N VAL A 129 7.64 10.24 4.29
CA VAL A 129 9.11 10.14 4.26
C VAL A 129 9.57 8.99 3.36
N LEU A 130 8.82 7.88 3.34
CA LEU A 130 9.25 6.64 2.67
C LEU A 130 8.18 5.97 1.80
N ILE A 131 6.99 6.57 1.68
CA ILE A 131 5.89 5.89 0.99
C ILE A 131 6.20 5.55 -0.46
N ASN A 132 6.90 6.43 -1.18
CA ASN A 132 7.31 6.15 -2.56
C ASN A 132 8.22 4.92 -2.64
N ASN A 133 9.18 4.78 -1.72
CA ASN A 133 10.07 3.63 -1.67
C ASN A 133 9.29 2.34 -1.35
N ILE A 134 8.38 2.40 -0.39
CA ILE A 134 7.54 1.25 0.01
C ILE A 134 6.64 0.81 -1.15
N ILE A 135 5.98 1.74 -1.83
CA ILE A 135 5.12 1.45 -2.99
C ILE A 135 5.97 0.88 -4.14
N GLN A 136 7.10 1.51 -4.46
CA GLN A 136 7.98 1.01 -5.51
C GLN A 136 8.48 -0.42 -5.21
N SER A 137 8.93 -0.68 -3.98
CA SER A 137 9.30 -2.03 -3.54
C SER A 137 8.12 -3.01 -3.71
N PHE A 138 6.91 -2.61 -3.31
CA PHE A 138 5.73 -3.45 -3.52
C PHE A 138 5.44 -3.72 -5.00
N GLU A 139 5.64 -2.75 -5.89
CA GLU A 139 5.49 -2.92 -7.34
C GLU A 139 6.59 -3.81 -7.94
N GLU A 140 7.82 -3.74 -7.44
CA GLU A 140 8.91 -4.67 -7.80
C GLU A 140 8.57 -6.11 -7.37
N PHE A 141 7.96 -6.29 -6.20
CA PHE A 141 7.46 -7.59 -5.77
C PHE A 141 6.40 -8.18 -6.71
N ILE A 142 5.57 -7.34 -7.35
CA ILE A 142 4.57 -7.84 -8.30
C ILE A 142 5.21 -8.59 -9.47
N GLN A 143 6.42 -8.21 -9.89
CA GLN A 143 7.16 -8.97 -10.90
C GLN A 143 7.43 -10.41 -10.43
N VAL A 144 7.76 -10.61 -9.16
CA VAL A 144 7.93 -11.94 -8.56
C VAL A 144 6.64 -12.77 -8.64
N VAL A 145 5.48 -12.12 -8.43
CA VAL A 145 4.17 -12.77 -8.55
C VAL A 145 3.95 -13.26 -9.99
N PHE A 146 4.26 -12.43 -10.99
CA PHE A 146 4.11 -12.79 -12.41
C PHE A 146 5.00 -13.97 -12.82
N GLU A 147 6.19 -14.11 -12.25
CA GLU A 147 7.08 -15.24 -12.54
C GLU A 147 6.55 -16.59 -12.02
N GLN A 148 5.56 -16.59 -11.14
CA GLN A 148 4.99 -17.84 -10.62
C GLN A 148 4.17 -18.56 -11.67
N LYS A 149 4.54 -19.80 -12.00
CA LYS A 149 3.87 -20.57 -13.07
C LYS A 149 2.40 -20.90 -12.78
N ASN A 150 2.02 -21.00 -11.51
CA ASN A 150 0.77 -21.66 -11.10
C ASN A 150 -0.25 -20.74 -10.41
N PHE A 151 -0.08 -19.42 -10.40
CA PHE A 151 -1.14 -18.55 -9.89
C PHE A 151 -2.21 -18.36 -10.98
N THR A 152 -3.48 -18.48 -10.58
CA THR A 152 -4.64 -18.22 -11.44
C THR A 152 -5.31 -16.93 -11.03
N VAL A 153 -5.64 -16.80 -9.74
CA VAL A 153 -6.17 -15.57 -9.17
C VAL A 153 -5.77 -15.43 -7.69
N ILE A 154 -5.38 -14.23 -7.29
CA ILE A 154 -5.15 -13.83 -5.91
C ILE A 154 -6.09 -12.65 -5.66
N LYS A 155 -6.86 -12.68 -4.57
CA LYS A 155 -7.75 -11.59 -4.17
C LYS A 155 -7.61 -11.35 -2.68
N ILE A 156 -7.27 -10.12 -2.31
CA ILE A 156 -7.16 -9.69 -0.92
C ILE A 156 -7.94 -8.39 -0.81
N ALA A 157 -8.87 -8.33 0.14
CA ALA A 157 -9.74 -7.20 0.37
C ALA A 157 -9.65 -6.81 1.84
N GLU A 158 -9.14 -5.62 2.09
CA GLU A 158 -9.03 -5.04 3.42
C GLU A 158 -9.79 -3.69 3.45
N GLU A 159 -9.77 -3.01 4.58
CA GLU A 159 -10.55 -1.78 4.78
C GLU A 159 -10.11 -0.62 3.86
N ASN A 160 -8.80 -0.48 3.64
CA ASN A 160 -8.19 0.63 2.91
C ASN A 160 -7.57 0.24 1.58
N ILE A 161 -7.35 -1.05 1.35
CA ILE A 161 -6.68 -1.56 0.17
C ILE A 161 -7.42 -2.76 -0.40
N LEU A 162 -7.43 -2.84 -1.73
CA LEU A 162 -8.00 -3.96 -2.46
C LEU A 162 -6.99 -4.39 -3.52
N PHE A 163 -6.56 -5.64 -3.43
CA PHE A 163 -5.52 -6.23 -4.26
C PHE A 163 -6.08 -7.41 -5.06
N ARG A 164 -5.73 -7.47 -6.34
CA ARG A 164 -6.02 -8.61 -7.19
C ARG A 164 -4.89 -8.87 -8.16
N ALA A 165 -4.46 -10.12 -8.25
CA ALA A 165 -3.62 -10.64 -9.32
C ALA A 165 -4.42 -11.68 -10.11
N GLU A 166 -4.35 -11.66 -11.44
CA GLU A 166 -5.04 -12.63 -12.27
C GLU A 166 -4.27 -12.92 -13.56
N ARG A 167 -4.26 -14.20 -13.96
CA ARG A 167 -3.61 -14.68 -15.17
C ARG A 167 -4.66 -15.12 -16.19
N PHE A 168 -4.55 -14.57 -17.40
CA PHE A 168 -5.40 -14.94 -18.53
C PHE A 168 -4.57 -15.57 -19.64
N ALA A 169 -5.04 -16.67 -20.23
CA ALA A 169 -4.44 -17.16 -21.47
C ALA A 169 -4.60 -16.08 -22.56
N LYS A 170 -3.52 -15.75 -23.28
CA LYS A 170 -3.50 -14.68 -24.29
C LYS A 170 -4.57 -14.87 -25.37
N THR A 171 -4.83 -16.12 -25.77
CA THR A 171 -5.88 -16.48 -26.75
C THR A 171 -7.28 -16.13 -26.26
N ASN A 172 -7.53 -16.22 -24.96
CA ASN A 172 -8.83 -15.98 -24.33
C ASN A 172 -9.00 -14.54 -23.84
N PHE A 173 -7.95 -13.72 -23.86
CA PHE A 173 -8.04 -12.34 -23.43
C PHE A 173 -8.84 -11.49 -24.43
N SER A 174 -9.97 -10.97 -23.96
CA SER A 174 -10.93 -10.16 -24.72
C SER A 174 -11.08 -8.73 -24.19
N GLY A 175 -10.15 -8.31 -23.32
CA GLY A 175 -10.25 -7.09 -22.52
C GLY A 175 -10.61 -7.43 -21.07
N LEU A 176 -10.38 -6.49 -20.17
CA LEU A 176 -10.70 -6.66 -18.75
C LEU A 176 -11.28 -5.35 -18.20
N THR A 177 -12.50 -5.42 -17.69
CA THR A 177 -13.08 -4.36 -16.88
C THR A 177 -12.89 -4.70 -15.41
N ILE A 178 -12.29 -3.79 -14.65
CA ILE A 178 -12.13 -3.88 -13.19
C ILE A 178 -12.96 -2.77 -12.58
N LEU A 179 -13.93 -3.14 -11.75
CA LEU A 179 -14.75 -2.21 -10.99
C LEU A 179 -14.42 -2.39 -9.51
N ALA A 180 -14.10 -1.29 -8.85
CA ALA A 180 -14.00 -1.26 -7.40
C ALA A 180 -15.18 -0.52 -6.80
N SER A 181 -15.78 -1.14 -5.79
CA SER A 181 -16.99 -0.65 -5.13
C SER A 181 -16.94 -0.96 -3.65
N ALA A 182 -17.70 -0.18 -2.88
CA ALA A 182 -17.89 -0.43 -1.46
C ALA A 182 -19.20 -1.19 -1.32
N PHE A 183 -19.16 -2.35 -0.67
CA PHE A 183 -20.34 -3.16 -0.38
C PHE A 183 -20.34 -3.52 1.10
N ASN A 184 -21.42 -3.23 1.82
CA ASN A 184 -21.54 -3.48 3.27
C ASN A 184 -20.32 -2.99 4.07
N ASN A 185 -19.86 -1.77 3.81
CA ASN A 185 -18.66 -1.14 4.40
C ASN A 185 -17.29 -1.78 4.07
N GLY A 186 -17.24 -2.86 3.28
CA GLY A 186 -15.99 -3.46 2.78
C GLY A 186 -15.68 -3.08 1.33
N LEU A 187 -14.39 -3.04 0.96
CA LEU A 187 -13.95 -2.87 -0.43
C LEU A 187 -14.09 -4.17 -1.21
N ASN A 188 -14.50 -4.10 -2.48
CA ASN A 188 -14.60 -5.28 -3.34
C ASN A 188 -14.34 -4.99 -4.82
N PHE A 189 -13.78 -5.96 -5.54
CA PHE A 189 -13.59 -5.94 -6.98
C PHE A 189 -14.70 -6.74 -7.67
N SER A 190 -15.27 -6.20 -8.74
CA SER A 190 -16.09 -6.95 -9.70
C SER A 190 -15.52 -6.81 -11.11
N THR A 191 -15.69 -7.86 -11.94
CA THR A 191 -15.34 -7.85 -13.39
C THR A 191 -16.54 -7.86 -14.30
N SER A 192 -17.75 -7.83 -13.74
CA SER A 192 -18.98 -7.82 -14.51
C SER A 192 -19.41 -6.40 -14.81
N ASP A 193 -19.74 -6.11 -16.06
CA ASP A 193 -20.30 -4.80 -16.47
C ASP A 193 -21.70 -4.53 -15.89
N ASN A 194 -22.36 -5.53 -15.29
CA ASN A 194 -23.70 -5.41 -14.71
C ASN A 194 -23.66 -4.87 -13.27
N LEU A 195 -23.50 -3.55 -13.13
CA LEU A 195 -23.57 -2.87 -11.84
C LEU A 195 -24.52 -1.66 -11.93
N SER A 196 -25.83 -1.91 -11.83
CA SER A 196 -26.85 -0.85 -11.74
C SER A 196 -27.11 -0.36 -10.31
N SER A 197 -26.46 -0.94 -9.28
CA SER A 197 -26.80 -0.69 -7.87
C SER A 197 -25.62 -0.41 -6.92
N LEU A 198 -24.38 -0.40 -7.39
CA LEU A 198 -23.19 -0.18 -6.56
C LEU A 198 -22.63 1.22 -6.81
N THR A 199 -22.38 1.99 -5.74
CA THR A 199 -21.59 3.23 -5.79
C THR A 199 -20.14 2.86 -6.10
N SER A 200 -19.82 2.69 -7.38
CA SER A 200 -18.46 2.46 -7.85
C SER A 200 -17.62 3.72 -7.65
N PHE A 201 -16.47 3.58 -7.03
CA PHE A 201 -15.54 4.71 -6.86
C PHE A 201 -14.28 4.59 -7.75
N ALA A 202 -14.05 3.42 -8.35
CA ALA A 202 -13.07 3.28 -9.44
C ALA A 202 -13.54 2.27 -10.49
N LYS A 203 -13.29 2.59 -11.76
CA LYS A 203 -13.45 1.68 -12.91
C LYS A 203 -12.22 1.79 -13.79
N VAL A 204 -11.64 0.66 -14.16
CA VAL A 204 -10.59 0.60 -15.18
C VAL A 204 -10.95 -0.40 -16.26
N ILE A 205 -10.69 -0.04 -17.50
CA ILE A 205 -10.93 -0.87 -18.68
C ILE A 205 -9.60 -1.06 -19.41
N LEU A 206 -9.08 -2.28 -19.34
CA LEU A 206 -7.94 -2.72 -20.13
C LEU A 206 -8.43 -3.18 -21.51
N PRO A 207 -7.89 -2.61 -22.60
CA PRO A 207 -8.33 -2.94 -23.94
C PRO A 207 -7.85 -4.33 -24.36
N LYS A 208 -8.66 -5.02 -25.17
CA LYS A 208 -8.32 -6.35 -25.72
C LYS A 208 -6.99 -6.40 -26.48
N ASN A 209 -6.58 -5.27 -27.06
CA ASN A 209 -5.38 -5.15 -27.89
C ASN A 209 -4.09 -5.09 -27.06
N ILE A 210 -4.16 -5.01 -25.73
CA ILE A 210 -2.99 -5.09 -24.85
C ILE A 210 -2.20 -6.39 -25.02
N LYS A 211 -2.89 -7.46 -25.46
CA LYS A 211 -2.24 -8.73 -25.76
C LYS A 211 -1.28 -8.68 -26.95
N ASN A 212 -1.39 -7.65 -27.81
CA ASN A 212 -0.54 -7.49 -28.98
C ASN A 212 0.80 -6.80 -28.64
N VAL A 213 0.91 -6.17 -27.46
CA VAL A 213 2.13 -5.47 -27.02
C VAL A 213 3.04 -6.32 -26.12
N THR A 214 2.68 -7.59 -25.90
CA THR A 214 3.52 -8.55 -25.18
C THR A 214 3.68 -9.84 -25.96
N ASN A 215 4.83 -10.50 -25.80
CA ASN A 215 5.11 -11.81 -26.39
C ASN A 215 4.76 -12.98 -25.46
N SER A 216 4.32 -12.71 -24.23
CA SER A 216 3.91 -13.74 -23.28
C SER A 216 2.73 -14.57 -23.78
N GLU A 217 2.70 -15.86 -23.43
CA GLU A 217 1.54 -16.74 -23.65
C GLU A 217 0.35 -16.38 -22.76
N ASN A 218 0.61 -15.62 -21.69
CA ASN A 218 -0.38 -15.17 -20.73
C ASN A 218 -0.41 -13.65 -20.62
N ILE A 219 -1.57 -13.11 -20.28
CA ILE A 219 -1.75 -11.72 -19.85
C ILE A 219 -1.93 -11.76 -18.34
N ASP A 220 -0.89 -11.33 -17.63
CA ASP A 220 -0.91 -11.26 -16.17
C ASP A 220 -1.24 -9.83 -15.76
N VAL A 221 -2.26 -9.67 -14.95
CA VAL A 221 -2.74 -8.36 -14.51
C VAL A 221 -2.76 -8.33 -13.00
N VAL A 222 -2.09 -7.33 -12.43
CA VAL A 222 -2.29 -6.92 -11.03
C VAL A 222 -3.02 -5.60 -11.01
N SER A 223 -4.03 -5.51 -10.14
CA SER A 223 -4.73 -4.27 -9.83
C SER A 223 -4.75 -4.07 -8.32
N THR A 224 -4.26 -2.91 -7.89
CA THR A 224 -4.26 -2.48 -6.49
C THR A 224 -5.00 -1.17 -6.38
N LEU A 225 -5.95 -1.10 -5.48
CA LEU A 225 -6.71 0.11 -5.20
C LEU A 225 -6.45 0.54 -3.77
N TYR A 226 -6.08 1.81 -3.61
CA TYR A 226 -5.85 2.47 -2.33
C TYR A 226 -6.98 3.48 -2.09
N LYS A 227 -7.74 3.26 -1.03
CA LYS A 227 -8.91 4.07 -0.66
C LYS A 227 -8.53 5.49 -0.21
N LYS A 228 -7.47 5.64 0.59
CA LYS A 228 -7.06 6.93 1.17
C LYS A 228 -6.08 7.66 0.27
N ALA A 229 -6.55 8.75 -0.31
CA ALA A 229 -5.77 9.63 -1.17
C ALA A 229 -4.57 10.28 -0.46
N THR A 230 -4.70 10.54 0.84
CA THR A 230 -3.66 11.12 1.69
C THR A 230 -2.40 10.28 1.80
N PHE A 231 -2.47 9.01 1.40
CA PHE A 231 -1.31 8.12 1.32
C PHE A 231 -0.38 8.48 0.14
N PHE A 232 -0.85 9.27 -0.82
CA PHE A 232 -0.10 9.69 -2.00
C PHE A 232 0.05 11.22 -2.01
N PRO A 233 1.08 11.77 -1.34
CA PRO A 233 1.30 13.21 -1.28
C PRO A 233 1.68 13.79 -2.65
N VAL A 234 1.25 15.03 -2.91
CA VAL A 234 1.71 15.82 -4.07
C VAL A 234 2.90 16.67 -3.63
N HIS A 235 4.08 16.41 -4.20
CA HIS A 235 5.32 17.10 -3.82
C HIS A 235 5.67 18.30 -4.70
N GLU A 236 5.12 18.39 -5.91
CA GLU A 236 5.38 19.51 -6.80
C GLU A 236 4.29 20.58 -6.66
N GLU A 237 4.70 21.81 -6.34
CA GLU A 237 3.88 22.99 -6.62
C GLU A 237 3.64 23.03 -8.12
N VAL A 238 2.41 22.72 -8.54
CA VAL A 238 1.97 23.02 -9.90
C VAL A 238 2.23 24.51 -10.09
N ASN A 239 3.15 24.86 -11.02
CA ASN A 239 3.53 26.22 -11.42
C ASN A 239 2.29 27.04 -11.80
N SER A 240 1.55 27.47 -10.80
CA SER A 240 0.35 28.25 -10.90
C SER A 240 0.54 29.40 -9.95
N SER A 241 0.38 30.61 -10.45
CA SER A 241 0.47 31.87 -9.73
C SER A 241 -0.63 32.05 -8.66
N SER A 242 -1.29 30.97 -8.28
CA SER A 242 -2.34 30.89 -7.28
C SER A 242 -1.89 29.94 -6.17
N SER A 243 -1.99 30.38 -4.93
CA SER A 243 -1.67 29.67 -3.69
C SER A 243 -2.59 28.46 -3.41
N VAL A 244 -2.84 27.62 -4.41
CA VAL A 244 -3.77 26.49 -4.32
C VAL A 244 -2.97 25.26 -3.94
N MET A 245 -3.22 24.74 -2.73
CA MET A 245 -2.72 23.42 -2.34
C MET A 245 -3.34 22.37 -3.27
N THR A 246 -2.50 21.67 -4.02
CA THR A 246 -2.93 20.56 -4.87
C THR A 246 -3.01 19.30 -4.01
N VAL A 247 -4.15 18.59 -4.09
CA VAL A 247 -4.40 17.35 -3.34
C VAL A 247 -4.91 16.26 -4.27
N VAL A 248 -4.68 15.00 -3.90
CA VAL A 248 -5.29 13.86 -4.60
C VAL A 248 -6.76 13.77 -4.19
N GLY A 249 -7.66 14.07 -5.13
CA GLY A 249 -9.11 14.17 -4.88
C GLY A 249 -9.89 12.86 -5.01
N SER A 250 -9.23 11.71 -5.19
CA SER A 250 -9.88 10.42 -5.42
C SER A 250 -9.10 9.28 -4.75
N ALA A 251 -9.67 8.08 -4.74
CA ALA A 251 -8.87 6.87 -4.54
C ALA A 251 -7.77 6.76 -5.61
N VAL A 252 -6.70 6.02 -5.30
CA VAL A 252 -5.61 5.74 -6.24
C VAL A 252 -5.73 4.29 -6.70
N ILE A 253 -5.61 4.05 -8.00
CA ILE A 253 -5.60 2.71 -8.59
C ILE A 253 -4.31 2.51 -9.38
N SER A 254 -3.59 1.45 -9.04
CA SER A 254 -2.42 0.96 -9.79
C SER A 254 -2.84 -0.28 -10.56
N ILE A 255 -2.44 -0.35 -11.83
CA ILE A 255 -2.60 -1.53 -12.68
C ILE A 255 -1.29 -1.82 -13.37
N ILE A 256 -0.79 -3.03 -13.14
CA ILE A 256 0.47 -3.53 -13.69
C ILE A 256 0.13 -4.71 -14.58
N VAL A 257 0.64 -4.69 -15.81
CA VAL A 257 0.46 -5.77 -16.77
C VAL A 257 1.82 -6.39 -17.08
N GLY A 258 1.96 -7.68 -16.79
CA GLY A 258 3.22 -8.40 -16.93
C GLY A 258 3.71 -8.46 -18.38
N GLY A 259 5.03 -8.36 -18.57
CA GLY A 259 5.68 -8.53 -19.87
C GLY A 259 5.45 -7.38 -20.86
N ILE A 260 5.09 -6.19 -20.38
CA ILE A 260 5.01 -4.94 -21.15
C ILE A 260 6.03 -3.96 -20.55
N PRO A 261 7.05 -3.52 -21.30
CA PRO A 261 8.03 -2.54 -20.82
C PRO A 261 7.42 -1.17 -20.52
N ASP A 262 7.96 -0.47 -19.54
CA ASP A 262 7.58 0.90 -19.24
C ASP A 262 7.79 1.83 -20.45
N GLY A 263 6.88 2.78 -20.62
CA GLY A 263 6.89 3.69 -21.77
C GLY A 263 6.37 3.09 -23.08
N THR A 264 5.92 1.84 -23.09
CA THR A 264 5.28 1.24 -24.28
C THR A 264 4.01 1.98 -24.65
N GLU A 265 3.95 2.52 -25.87
CA GLU A 265 2.74 3.13 -26.41
C GLU A 265 1.67 2.07 -26.71
N LEU A 266 0.48 2.26 -26.16
CA LEU A 266 -0.66 1.36 -26.37
C LEU A 266 -1.49 1.82 -27.58
N ILE A 267 -1.89 0.87 -28.42
CA ILE A 267 -2.76 1.12 -29.59
C ILE A 267 -4.11 1.70 -29.15
N ASP A 268 -4.72 1.09 -28.14
CA ASP A 268 -5.91 1.59 -27.48
C ASP A 268 -5.54 2.03 -26.06
N PRO A 269 -6.01 3.19 -25.58
CA PRO A 269 -5.71 3.65 -24.24
C PRO A 269 -6.45 2.82 -23.18
N VAL A 270 -5.81 2.69 -22.01
CA VAL A 270 -6.49 2.25 -20.78
C VAL A 270 -7.47 3.34 -20.34
N LYS A 271 -8.72 2.99 -20.08
CA LYS A 271 -9.73 3.96 -19.60
C LYS A 271 -9.84 3.85 -18.09
N ILE A 272 -9.61 4.95 -17.39
CA ILE A 272 -9.70 5.06 -15.92
C ILE A 272 -10.79 6.05 -15.58
N ILE A 273 -11.71 5.66 -14.71
CA ILE A 273 -12.81 6.50 -14.21
C ILE A 273 -12.77 6.40 -12.69
N LEU A 274 -12.56 7.53 -12.03
CA LEU A 274 -12.49 7.63 -10.56
C LEU A 274 -13.59 8.56 -10.07
N ALA A 275 -14.22 8.19 -8.97
CA ALA A 275 -15.09 9.10 -8.25
C ALA A 275 -14.24 10.04 -7.40
N LEU A 276 -14.66 11.30 -7.31
CA LEU A 276 -14.09 12.24 -6.37
C LEU A 276 -14.47 11.85 -4.94
N ASN A 277 -13.53 11.96 -4.02
CA ASN A 277 -13.77 11.81 -2.60
C ASN A 277 -14.75 12.89 -2.16
N LYS A 278 -15.77 12.50 -1.37
CA LYS A 278 -16.60 13.48 -0.67
C LYS A 278 -15.80 13.97 0.52
N GLU A 279 -15.51 15.26 0.56
CA GLU A 279 -15.03 15.95 1.77
C GLU A 279 -16.03 15.82 2.92
#